data_AF-A0A536FE90-F1
#
_entry.id   AF-A0A536FE90-F1
#
_cell.length_a   1.000
_cell.length_b   1.000
_cell.length_c   1.000
_cell.angle_alpha   90.00
_cell.angle_beta   90.00
_cell.angle_gamma   90.00
#
_symmetry.space_group_name_H-M   'P 1'
#
loop_
_entity.id
_entity.type
_entity.pdbx_description
1 polymer ?
#
loop_
_entity_poly.entity_id
_entity_poly.type
_entity_poly.pdbx_seq_one_letter_code
_entity_poly.pdbx_strand_id
1 'polypeptide(L)'
;FYGNTGTPADLAGVPALELGPIAAIPFVGDVLGRQNAIVWVTFGLVIVLQLFLFRTVPGLRLRAVGEHPRAADTLGIAVRETRYWAVLASGTLAAIGGAYLSLSVAHSFTDGMTGGRGFIGLAAMIFGRWTPVGAFIASLIFGYGTALSVSLQGASIGDVRVPVQLLSTLPYVLTILAVAGFVGRSRPPAADGLPYEAEGHA
;
A
#
# COMPACT_ATOMS: atom_id res chain seq x y z
N PHE A 1 -5.18 -11.36 30.73
CA PHE A 1 -4.42 -10.48 31.63
C PHE A 1 -2.93 -10.74 31.46
N TYR A 2 -2.36 -10.38 30.31
CA TYR A 2 -0.92 -10.13 30.21
C TYR A 2 -0.82 -8.67 29.79
N GLY A 3 -0.41 -7.82 30.73
CA GLY A 3 -0.34 -6.38 30.54
C GLY A 3 0.77 -5.97 29.56
N ASN A 4 0.78 -4.68 29.21
CA ASN A 4 1.79 -4.01 28.37
C ASN A 4 3.21 -3.99 29.00
N THR A 5 3.57 -4.92 29.88
CA THR A 5 4.81 -4.95 30.66
C THR A 5 6.06 -5.35 29.86
N GLY A 6 5.98 -5.43 28.53
CA GLY A 6 7.13 -5.71 27.66
C GLY A 6 7.13 -4.92 26.35
N THR A 7 6.17 -4.02 26.13
CA THR A 7 6.13 -3.16 24.95
C THR A 7 6.88 -1.86 25.25
N PRO A 8 7.91 -1.49 24.46
CA PRO A 8 8.51 -0.18 24.56
C PRO A 8 7.40 0.87 24.32
N ALA A 9 7.07 1.63 25.35
CA ALA A 9 5.96 2.59 25.33
C ALA A 9 6.35 3.95 24.69
N ASP A 10 7.60 4.09 24.26
CA ASP A 10 8.15 5.37 23.83
C ASP A 10 9.26 5.16 22.79
N LEU A 11 8.87 4.69 21.60
CA LEU A 11 9.78 4.66 20.45
C LEU A 11 9.91 6.07 19.87
N ALA A 12 11.14 6.52 19.64
CA ALA A 12 11.41 7.81 19.00
C ALA A 12 10.66 7.90 17.65
N GLY A 13 9.63 8.75 17.61
CA GLY A 13 8.80 8.96 16.43
C GLY A 13 9.61 9.54 15.28
N VAL A 14 9.25 9.17 14.05
CA VAL A 14 9.92 9.70 12.86
C VAL A 14 9.66 11.21 12.77
N PRO A 15 10.70 12.07 12.73
CA PRO A 15 10.53 13.52 12.76
C PRO A 15 9.72 14.01 11.56
N ALA A 16 8.80 14.94 11.82
CA ALA A 16 8.09 15.64 10.75
C ALA A 16 9.09 16.54 10.01
N LEU A 17 9.13 16.44 8.67
CA LEU A 17 9.87 17.40 7.85
C LEU A 17 8.97 18.63 7.64
N GLU A 18 9.27 19.73 8.32
CA GLU A 18 8.63 21.02 8.05
C GLU A 18 9.20 21.60 6.75
N LEU A 19 8.51 21.35 5.63
CA LEU A 19 8.85 21.93 4.33
C LEU A 19 8.44 23.40 4.28
N GLY A 20 9.25 24.27 4.89
CA GLY A 20 9.11 25.73 4.97
C GLY A 20 8.09 26.39 4.03
N PRO A 21 8.46 26.82 2.81
CA PRO A 21 7.62 27.70 1.98
C PRO A 21 6.33 27.07 1.45
N ILE A 22 6.16 25.74 1.53
CA ILE A 22 4.94 25.03 1.11
C ILE A 22 3.88 25.02 2.24
N ALA A 23 4.31 25.22 3.49
CA ALA A 23 3.42 25.35 4.65
C ALA A 23 2.60 26.67 4.63
N ALA A 24 2.98 27.65 3.81
CA ALA A 24 2.32 28.97 3.75
C ALA A 24 1.05 29.00 2.88
N ILE A 25 0.74 27.94 2.12
CA ILE A 25 -0.47 27.87 1.29
C ILE A 25 -1.62 27.29 2.14
N PRO A 26 -2.72 28.02 2.37
CA PRO A 26 -3.85 27.49 3.14
C PRO A 26 -4.40 26.21 2.46
N PHE A 27 -4.83 25.24 3.27
CA PHE A 27 -5.26 23.89 2.87
C PHE A 27 -4.14 22.93 2.43
N VAL A 28 -3.27 23.33 1.49
CA VAL A 28 -2.17 22.45 1.01
C VAL A 28 -1.04 22.35 2.04
N GLY A 29 -0.73 23.45 2.73
CA GLY A 29 0.29 23.55 3.75
C GLY A 29 -0.03 22.78 5.04
N ASP A 30 -1.29 22.77 5.48
CA ASP A 30 -1.69 21.99 6.67
C ASP A 30 -1.74 20.48 6.37
N VAL A 31 -2.17 20.11 5.16
CA VAL A 31 -2.31 18.70 4.75
C VAL A 31 -0.95 18.09 4.38
N LEU A 32 -0.02 18.82 3.76
CA LEU A 32 1.30 18.29 3.39
C LEU A 32 2.43 18.70 4.37
N GLY A 33 2.35 19.87 5.00
CA GLY A 33 3.43 20.44 5.81
C GLY A 33 3.62 19.80 7.19
N ARG A 34 2.62 19.08 7.71
CA ARG A 34 2.70 18.33 9.00
C ARG A 34 2.91 16.83 8.81
N GLN A 35 3.22 16.39 7.59
CA GLN A 35 3.32 14.96 7.27
C GLN A 35 4.65 14.37 7.72
N ASN A 36 4.58 13.12 8.18
CA ASN A 36 5.74 12.35 8.60
C ASN A 36 6.71 12.12 7.43
N ALA A 37 8.02 12.04 7.69
CA ALA A 37 9.03 11.78 6.65
C ALA A 37 8.72 10.54 5.79
N ILE A 38 8.06 9.52 6.36
CA ILE A 38 7.66 8.33 5.60
C ILE A 38 6.74 8.66 4.41
N VAL A 39 5.88 9.67 4.56
CA VAL A 39 4.85 10.01 3.57
C VAL A 39 5.55 10.53 2.31
N TRP A 40 6.55 11.39 2.52
CA TRP A 40 7.43 11.88 1.47
C TRP A 40 8.23 10.75 0.80
N VAL A 41 8.76 9.82 1.60
CA VAL A 41 9.42 8.61 1.08
C VAL A 41 8.44 7.80 0.22
N THR A 42 7.18 7.66 0.63
CA THR A 42 6.16 6.92 -0.12
C THR A 42 5.88 7.57 -1.47
N PHE A 43 5.73 8.90 -1.52
CA PHE A 43 5.56 9.62 -2.80
C PHE A 43 6.74 9.39 -3.74
N GLY A 44 7.97 9.53 -3.22
CA GLY A 44 9.19 9.24 -3.99
C GLY A 44 9.23 7.80 -4.48
N LEU A 45 8.89 6.85 -3.61
CA LEU A 45 8.87 5.42 -3.93
C LEU A 45 7.86 5.08 -5.04
N VAL A 46 6.66 5.66 -5.01
CA VAL A 46 5.66 5.46 -6.07
C VAL A 46 6.19 5.94 -7.42
N ILE A 47 6.83 7.11 -7.46
CA ILE A 47 7.45 7.65 -8.68
C ILE A 47 8.57 6.74 -9.16
N VAL A 48 9.47 6.32 -8.27
CA VAL A 48 10.59 5.44 -8.59
C VAL A 48 10.09 4.10 -9.12
N LEU A 49 9.10 3.47 -8.48
CA LEU A 49 8.52 2.19 -8.92
C LEU A 49 7.80 2.33 -10.27
N GLN A 50 7.08 3.43 -10.48
CA GLN A 50 6.42 3.71 -11.76
C GLN A 50 7.47 3.85 -12.88
N LEU A 51 8.53 4.62 -12.66
CA LEU A 51 9.59 4.78 -13.65
C LEU A 51 10.37 3.47 -13.84
N PHE A 52 10.71 2.77 -12.78
CA PHE A 52 11.40 1.49 -12.84
C PHE A 52 10.61 0.48 -13.66
N LEU A 53 9.34 0.23 -13.34
CA LEU A 53 8.53 -0.77 -14.03
C LEU A 53 8.27 -0.41 -15.49
N PHE A 54 7.99 0.86 -15.79
CA PHE A 54 7.52 1.26 -17.12
C PHE A 54 8.60 1.83 -18.05
N ARG A 55 9.72 2.33 -17.52
CA ARG A 55 10.77 3.02 -18.30
C ARG A 55 12.12 2.30 -18.30
N THR A 56 12.30 1.23 -17.51
CA THR A 56 13.60 0.53 -17.45
C THR A 56 13.52 -0.89 -18.04
N VAL A 57 14.67 -1.38 -18.53
CA VAL A 57 14.84 -2.75 -19.04
C VAL A 57 14.54 -3.82 -17.98
N PRO A 58 15.09 -3.77 -16.74
CA PRO A 58 14.75 -4.77 -15.72
C PRO A 58 13.25 -4.75 -15.35
N GLY A 59 12.60 -3.59 -15.35
CA GLY A 59 11.16 -3.49 -15.13
C GLY A 59 10.31 -4.11 -16.25
N LEU A 60 10.75 -3.97 -17.51
CA LEU A 60 10.13 -4.65 -18.65
C LEU A 60 10.29 -6.18 -18.54
N ARG A 61 11.49 -6.65 -18.17
CA ARG A 61 11.77 -8.09 -17.96
C ARG A 61 10.89 -8.67 -16.85
N LEU A 62 10.74 -7.95 -15.73
CA LEU A 62 9.88 -8.37 -14.62
C LEU A 62 8.42 -8.53 -15.07
N ARG A 63 7.87 -7.57 -15.83
CA ARG A 63 6.50 -7.66 -16.35
C ARG A 63 6.35 -8.77 -17.39
N ALA A 64 7.34 -8.96 -18.27
CA ALA A 64 7.34 -10.04 -19.25
C ALA A 64 7.33 -11.43 -18.58
N VAL A 65 8.11 -11.60 -17.51
CA VAL A 65 8.13 -12.81 -16.68
C VAL A 65 6.78 -13.08 -16.01
N GLY A 66 6.05 -12.03 -15.61
CA GLY A 66 4.72 -12.13 -15.02
C GLY A 66 3.61 -12.47 -16.01
N GLU A 67 3.73 -12.08 -17.27
CA GLU A 67 2.75 -12.40 -18.32
C GLU A 67 3.04 -13.75 -18.99
N HIS A 68 4.25 -13.92 -19.52
CA HIS A 68 4.64 -15.11 -20.29
C HIS A 68 6.05 -15.58 -19.89
N PRO A 69 6.19 -16.32 -18.77
CA PRO A 69 7.50 -16.74 -18.26
C PRO A 69 8.26 -17.61 -19.27
N ARG A 70 7.56 -18.50 -20.01
CA ARG A 70 8.18 -19.33 -21.04
C ARG A 70 8.76 -18.51 -22.19
N ALA A 71 8.07 -17.46 -22.64
CA ALA A 71 8.56 -16.58 -23.69
C ALA A 71 9.72 -15.69 -23.22
N ALA A 72 9.78 -15.35 -21.93
CA ALA A 72 10.90 -14.63 -21.35
C ALA A 72 12.18 -15.50 -21.31
N ASP A 73 12.02 -16.79 -21.00
CA ASP A 73 13.11 -17.76 -20.91
C ASP A 73 13.79 -18.01 -22.28
N THR A 74 13.00 -18.14 -23.35
CA THR A 74 13.55 -18.30 -24.72
C THR A 74 14.35 -17.08 -25.20
N LEU A 75 14.15 -15.93 -24.58
CA LEU A 75 14.91 -14.69 -24.84
C LEU A 75 16.14 -14.54 -23.92
N GLY A 76 16.48 -15.57 -23.13
CA GLY A 76 17.65 -15.60 -22.25
C GLY A 76 17.47 -14.85 -20.93
N ILE A 77 16.23 -14.59 -20.50
CA ILE A 77 15.96 -13.96 -19.20
C ILE A 77 15.90 -15.05 -18.14
N ALA A 78 16.74 -14.96 -17.10
CA ALA A 78 16.67 -15.84 -15.94
C ALA A 78 15.37 -15.62 -15.14
N VAL A 79 14.31 -16.36 -15.51
CA VAL A 79 12.96 -16.25 -14.92
C VAL A 79 12.97 -16.48 -13.42
N ARG A 80 13.70 -17.53 -12.98
CA ARG A 80 13.80 -17.92 -11.58
C ARG A 80 14.41 -16.81 -10.72
N GLU A 81 15.57 -16.30 -11.12
CA GLU A 81 16.26 -15.20 -10.41
C GLU A 81 15.41 -13.94 -10.37
N THR A 82 14.78 -13.60 -11.49
CA THR A 82 13.89 -12.42 -11.59
C THR A 82 12.72 -12.53 -10.61
N ARG A 83 12.11 -13.71 -10.46
CA ARG A 83 11.04 -13.96 -9.48
C ARG A 83 11.54 -13.86 -8.03
N TYR A 84 12.70 -14.41 -7.72
CA TYR A 84 13.29 -14.30 -6.37
C TYR A 84 13.58 -12.84 -5.99
N TRP A 85 14.20 -12.08 -6.90
CA TRP A 85 14.43 -10.65 -6.68
C TRP A 85 13.13 -9.87 -6.48
N ALA A 86 12.08 -10.21 -7.23
CA ALA A 86 10.78 -9.56 -7.07
C ALA A 86 10.14 -9.83 -5.70
N VAL A 87 10.22 -11.06 -5.20
CA VAL A 87 9.70 -11.44 -3.88
C VAL A 87 10.51 -10.78 -2.75
N LEU A 88 11.84 -10.75 -2.87
CA LEU A 88 12.68 -10.06 -1.90
C LEU A 88 12.38 -8.56 -1.88
N ALA A 89 12.25 -7.93 -3.04
CA ALA A 89 11.90 -6.53 -3.14
C ALA A 89 10.52 -6.25 -2.52
N SER A 90 9.48 -7.04 -2.82
CA SER A 90 8.16 -6.85 -2.21
C SER A 90 8.18 -7.04 -0.69
N GLY A 91 8.97 -7.99 -0.19
CA GLY A 91 9.21 -8.19 1.24
C GLY A 91 9.85 -6.97 1.91
N THR A 92 10.86 -6.35 1.29
CA THR A 92 11.48 -5.12 1.82
C THR A 92 10.50 -3.96 1.87
N LEU A 93 9.66 -3.79 0.84
CA LEU A 93 8.62 -2.75 0.82
C LEU A 93 7.56 -2.99 1.90
N ALA A 94 7.13 -4.24 2.09
CA ALA A 94 6.22 -4.62 3.15
C ALA A 94 6.82 -4.37 4.55
N ALA A 95 8.11 -4.64 4.74
CA ALA A 95 8.82 -4.36 5.98
C ALA A 95 8.85 -2.85 6.30
N ILE A 96 9.07 -1.98 5.31
CA ILE A 96 8.98 -0.52 5.49
C ILE A 96 7.57 -0.10 5.93
N GLY A 97 6.52 -0.68 5.34
CA GLY A 97 5.14 -0.44 5.76
C GLY A 97 4.85 -0.92 7.19
N GLY A 98 5.42 -2.05 7.62
CA GLY A 98 5.32 -2.54 9.00
C GLY A 98 6.09 -1.66 10.01
N ALA A 99 7.26 -1.17 9.62
CA ALA A 99 8.03 -0.23 10.43
C ALA A 99 7.25 1.07 10.64
N TYR A 100 6.56 1.56 9.62
CA TYR A 100 5.67 2.72 9.75
C TYR A 100 4.59 2.50 10.82
N LEU A 101 3.87 1.38 10.80
CA LEU A 101 2.84 1.11 11.80
C LEU A 101 3.37 1.17 13.24
N SER A 102 4.57 0.64 13.45
CA SER A 102 5.21 0.59 14.77
C SER A 102 5.72 1.97 15.24
N LEU A 103 6.33 2.73 14.33
CA LEU A 103 7.06 3.96 14.66
C LEU A 103 6.20 5.23 14.63
N SER A 104 5.17 5.30 13.81
CA SER A 104 4.41 6.55 13.59
C SER A 104 2.98 6.48 14.12
N VAL A 105 2.32 5.32 14.03
CA VAL A 105 0.90 5.19 14.38
C VAL A 105 0.75 4.84 15.85
N ALA A 106 1.46 3.81 16.31
CA ALA A 106 1.32 3.31 17.67
C ALA A 106 2.40 3.81 18.64
N HIS A 107 3.55 4.30 18.13
CA HIS A 107 4.79 4.57 18.90
C HIS A 107 5.16 3.41 19.86
N SER A 108 4.64 2.22 19.56
CA SER A 108 4.66 1.02 20.38
C SER A 108 4.36 -0.17 19.47
N PHE A 109 4.82 -1.36 19.86
CA PHE A 109 4.54 -2.58 19.12
C PHE A 109 3.50 -3.40 19.90
N THR A 110 2.26 -3.45 19.40
CA THR A 110 1.19 -4.22 20.04
C THR A 110 0.78 -5.41 19.18
N ASP A 111 0.34 -6.49 19.82
CA ASP A 111 -0.19 -7.65 19.10
C ASP A 111 -1.38 -7.24 18.23
N GLY A 112 -1.41 -7.75 16.99
CA GLY A 112 -2.49 -7.47 16.04
C GLY A 112 -2.53 -6.04 15.49
N MET A 113 -1.49 -5.22 15.70
CA MET A 113 -1.45 -3.82 15.24
C MET A 113 -1.70 -3.63 13.72
N THR A 114 -1.39 -4.65 12.90
CA THR A 114 -1.66 -4.60 11.46
C THR A 114 -3.15 -4.59 11.15
N GLY A 115 -4.01 -5.17 12.00
CA GLY A 115 -5.47 -5.07 11.92
C GLY A 115 -6.06 -5.43 10.55
N GLY A 116 -5.45 -6.36 9.82
CA GLY A 116 -5.89 -6.74 8.47
C GLY A 116 -5.54 -5.75 7.35
N ARG A 117 -4.80 -4.67 7.62
CA ARG A 117 -4.39 -3.66 6.62
C ARG A 117 -3.57 -4.25 5.46
N GLY A 118 -2.91 -5.39 5.66
CA GLY A 118 -2.22 -6.13 4.58
C GLY A 118 -3.19 -6.61 3.49
N PHE A 119 -4.38 -7.09 3.86
CA PHE A 119 -5.41 -7.49 2.89
C PHE A 119 -5.98 -6.29 2.14
N ILE A 120 -6.08 -5.13 2.81
CA ILE A 120 -6.45 -3.86 2.17
C ILE A 120 -5.40 -3.47 1.12
N GLY A 121 -4.11 -3.68 1.41
CA GLY A 121 -3.03 -3.46 0.44
C GLY A 121 -3.17 -4.31 -0.82
N LEU A 122 -3.51 -5.60 -0.67
CA LEU A 122 -3.80 -6.47 -1.81
C LEU A 122 -5.03 -5.99 -2.60
N ALA A 123 -6.11 -5.62 -1.91
CA ALA A 123 -7.31 -5.08 -2.54
C ALA A 123 -7.01 -3.79 -3.33
N ALA A 124 -6.24 -2.87 -2.73
CA ALA A 124 -5.82 -1.63 -3.38
C ALA A 124 -4.97 -1.89 -4.64
N MET A 125 -4.13 -2.93 -4.63
CA MET A 125 -3.34 -3.31 -5.82
C MET A 125 -4.22 -3.86 -6.95
N ILE A 126 -5.21 -4.69 -6.63
CA ILE A 126 -6.17 -5.24 -7.61
C ILE A 126 -7.02 -4.12 -8.24
N PHE A 127 -7.58 -3.25 -7.40
CA PHE A 127 -8.37 -2.09 -7.82
C PHE A 127 -7.50 -1.02 -8.50
N GLY A 128 -6.24 -0.93 -8.14
CA GLY A 128 -5.23 -0.09 -8.79
C GLY A 128 -4.73 -0.60 -10.14
N ARG A 129 -5.37 -1.62 -10.71
CA ARG A 129 -5.05 -2.21 -12.02
C ARG A 129 -3.59 -2.68 -12.10
N TRP A 130 -3.03 -3.20 -11.01
CA TRP A 130 -1.66 -3.71 -10.97
C TRP A 130 -0.58 -2.67 -11.33
N THR A 131 -0.89 -1.37 -11.16
CA THR A 131 0.06 -0.27 -11.37
C THR A 131 0.42 0.42 -10.05
N PRO A 132 1.67 0.86 -9.84
CA PRO A 132 2.05 1.60 -8.63
C PRO A 132 1.18 2.82 -8.36
N VAL A 133 0.94 3.65 -9.39
CA VAL A 133 0.11 4.86 -9.27
C VAL A 133 -1.35 4.51 -8.97
N GLY A 134 -1.90 3.49 -9.62
CA GLY A 134 -3.27 3.05 -9.36
C GLY A 134 -3.42 2.48 -7.94
N ALA A 135 -2.46 1.68 -7.47
CA ALA A 135 -2.44 1.13 -6.12
C ALA A 135 -2.33 2.26 -5.07
N PHE A 136 -1.53 3.29 -5.35
CA PHE A 136 -1.43 4.49 -4.53
C PHE A 136 -2.78 5.22 -4.42
N ILE A 137 -3.44 5.52 -5.54
CA ILE A 137 -4.75 6.18 -5.54
C ILE A 137 -5.79 5.34 -4.80
N ALA A 138 -5.85 4.03 -5.04
CA ALA A 138 -6.76 3.15 -4.34
C ALA A 138 -6.49 3.15 -2.82
N SER A 139 -5.22 3.13 -2.40
CA SER A 139 -4.84 3.19 -0.99
C SER A 139 -5.23 4.52 -0.32
N LEU A 140 -5.17 5.65 -1.04
CA LEU A 140 -5.64 6.95 -0.54
C LEU A 140 -7.14 6.95 -0.29
N ILE A 141 -7.92 6.29 -1.14
CA ILE A 141 -9.37 6.18 -0.99
C ILE A 141 -9.71 5.33 0.25
N PHE A 142 -9.01 4.21 0.47
CA PHE A 142 -9.13 3.42 1.70
C PHE A 142 -8.71 4.24 2.94
N GLY A 143 -7.61 4.98 2.86
CA GLY A 143 -7.13 5.87 3.92
C GLY A 143 -8.14 6.97 4.26
N TYR A 144 -8.74 7.58 3.25
CA TYR A 144 -9.78 8.59 3.42
C TYR A 144 -11.03 8.00 4.06
N GLY A 145 -11.52 6.86 3.57
CA GLY A 145 -12.69 6.19 4.15
C GLY A 145 -12.47 5.77 5.60
N THR A 146 -11.26 5.32 5.95
CA THR A 146 -10.91 4.98 7.34
C THR A 146 -10.83 6.23 8.22
N ALA A 147 -10.22 7.32 7.77
CA ALA A 147 -10.19 8.59 8.50
C ALA A 147 -11.60 9.19 8.69
N LEU A 148 -12.47 9.06 7.68
CA LEU A 148 -13.87 9.49 7.75
C LEU A 148 -14.66 8.63 8.74
N SER A 149 -14.47 7.31 8.71
CA SER A 149 -15.05 6.39 9.68
C SER A 149 -14.69 6.80 11.11
N VAL A 150 -13.41 7.06 11.39
CA VAL A 150 -12.94 7.50 12.72
C VAL A 150 -13.51 8.87 13.10
N SER A 151 -13.52 9.83 12.18
CA SER A 151 -14.06 11.18 12.44
C SER A 151 -15.57 11.16 12.75
N LEU A 152 -16.31 10.24 12.14
CA LEU A 152 -17.74 10.08 12.36
C LEU A 152 -18.07 9.17 13.56
N GLN A 153 -17.10 8.44 14.12
CA GLN A 153 -17.32 7.60 15.29
C GLN A 153 -17.69 8.50 16.49
N GLY A 154 -18.98 8.54 16.83
CA GLY A 154 -19.53 9.42 17.85
C GLY A 154 -20.39 10.56 17.31
N ALA A 155 -20.43 10.77 15.99
CA ALA A 155 -21.38 11.68 15.36
C ALA A 155 -22.80 11.11 15.44
N SER A 156 -23.73 11.93 15.93
CA SER A 156 -25.16 11.65 15.93
C SER A 156 -25.79 12.27 14.69
N ILE A 157 -26.51 11.48 13.90
CA ILE A 157 -27.35 12.00 12.81
C ILE A 157 -28.75 12.17 13.41
N GLY A 158 -29.05 13.36 13.91
CA GLY A 158 -30.26 13.61 14.71
C GLY A 158 -30.23 12.86 16.06
N ASP A 159 -31.36 12.27 16.47
CA ASP A 159 -31.50 11.50 17.71
C ASP A 159 -31.06 10.03 17.60
N VAL A 160 -30.67 9.58 16.41
CA VAL A 160 -30.26 8.19 16.17
C VAL A 160 -28.75 8.06 16.26
N ARG A 161 -28.27 7.33 17.28
CA ARG A 161 -26.86 6.98 17.41
C ARG A 161 -26.51 5.95 16.33
N VAL A 162 -25.67 6.33 15.38
CA VAL A 162 -25.28 5.41 14.29
C VAL A 162 -24.39 4.30 14.87
N PRO A 163 -24.72 3.02 14.64
CA PRO A 163 -23.88 1.92 15.09
C PRO A 163 -22.47 2.01 14.50
N VAL A 164 -21.46 1.87 15.36
CA VAL A 164 -20.03 1.85 14.97
C VAL A 164 -19.71 0.77 13.93
N GLN A 165 -20.42 -0.37 13.94
CA GLN A 165 -20.31 -1.39 12.91
C GLN A 165 -20.61 -0.86 11.49
N LEU A 166 -21.63 0.00 11.34
CA LEU A 166 -21.97 0.59 10.04
C LEU A 166 -20.92 1.61 9.60
N LEU A 167 -20.38 2.38 10.54
CA LEU A 167 -19.28 3.30 10.22
C LEU A 167 -18.01 2.54 9.84
N SER A 168 -17.78 1.36 10.41
CA SER A 168 -16.61 0.53 10.12
C SER A 168 -16.66 -0.08 8.72
N THR A 169 -17.83 -0.13 8.07
CA THR A 169 -17.96 -0.58 6.67
C THR A 169 -17.78 0.54 5.64
N LEU A 170 -17.81 1.81 6.06
CA LEU A 170 -17.65 2.97 5.18
C LEU A 170 -16.42 2.93 4.26
N PRO A 171 -15.22 2.53 4.71
CA PRO A 171 -14.06 2.48 3.82
C PRO A 171 -14.30 1.55 2.64
N TYR A 172 -14.92 0.39 2.88
CA TYR A 172 -15.19 -0.60 1.85
C TYR A 172 -16.27 -0.12 0.89
N VAL A 173 -17.37 0.45 1.38
CA VAL A 173 -18.43 1.01 0.54
C VAL A 173 -17.88 2.10 -0.37
N LEU A 174 -17.08 3.02 0.19
CA LEU A 174 -16.47 4.11 -0.54
C LEU A 174 -15.53 3.58 -1.63
N THR A 175 -14.75 2.53 -1.33
CA THR A 175 -13.87 1.91 -2.32
C THR A 175 -14.64 1.17 -3.42
N ILE A 176 -15.74 0.49 -3.10
CA ILE A 176 -16.60 -0.16 -4.10
C ILE A 176 -17.18 0.90 -5.04
N LEU A 177 -17.67 2.02 -4.52
CA LEU A 177 -18.20 3.12 -5.34
C LEU A 177 -17.11 3.74 -6.22
N ALA A 178 -15.92 3.98 -5.66
CA ALA A 178 -14.81 4.55 -6.42
C ALA A 178 -14.37 3.61 -7.56
N VAL A 179 -14.29 2.31 -7.29
CA VAL A 179 -13.88 1.30 -8.28
C VAL A 179 -14.97 1.09 -9.32
N ALA A 180 -16.21 0.89 -8.90
CA ALA A 180 -17.34 0.68 -9.81
C ALA A 180 -17.60 1.91 -10.72
N GLY A 181 -17.35 3.12 -10.21
CA GLY A 181 -17.57 4.37 -10.96
C GLY A 181 -16.42 4.74 -11.90
N PHE A 182 -15.16 4.48 -11.53
CA PHE A 182 -14.00 5.04 -12.23
C PHE A 182 -12.96 4.02 -12.69
N VAL A 183 -12.96 2.81 -12.13
CA VAL A 183 -11.94 1.81 -12.42
C VAL A 183 -12.49 0.82 -13.44
N GLY A 184 -11.96 0.90 -14.67
CA GLY A 184 -12.24 -0.06 -15.74
C GLY A 184 -11.69 -1.47 -15.46
N ARG A 185 -11.63 -2.31 -16.49
CA ARG A 185 -11.19 -3.73 -16.34
C ARG A 185 -9.77 -3.84 -15.75
N SER A 186 -9.66 -4.57 -14.64
CA SER A 186 -8.39 -5.05 -14.09
C SER A 186 -8.04 -6.39 -14.73
N ARG A 187 -6.81 -6.54 -15.23
CA ARG A 187 -6.29 -7.79 -15.79
C ARG A 187 -5.10 -8.22 -14.94
N PRO A 188 -5.18 -9.34 -14.20
CA PRO A 188 -4.04 -9.86 -13.47
C PRO A 188 -2.98 -10.39 -14.44
N PRO A 189 -1.69 -10.41 -14.04
CA PRO A 189 -0.65 -11.09 -14.80
C PRO A 189 -1.00 -12.57 -15.01
N ALA A 190 -0.84 -13.08 -16.23
CA ALA A 190 -1.30 -14.43 -16.56
C ALA A 190 -0.56 -15.56 -15.82
N ALA A 191 0.66 -15.33 -15.36
CA ALA A 191 1.46 -16.31 -14.62
C ALA A 191 1.50 -16.07 -13.11
N ASP A 192 0.59 -15.26 -12.57
CA ASP A 192 0.51 -15.02 -11.13
C ASP A 192 0.13 -16.31 -10.37
N GLY A 193 0.84 -16.59 -9.27
CA GLY A 193 0.65 -17.80 -8.46
C GLY A 193 1.02 -19.15 -9.12
N LEU A 194 1.40 -19.16 -10.40
CA LEU A 194 1.77 -20.40 -11.10
C LEU A 194 3.26 -20.75 -10.90
N PRO A 195 3.59 -21.97 -10.43
CA PRO A 195 4.96 -22.46 -10.41
C PRO A 195 5.59 -22.39 -11.79
N TYR A 196 6.85 -21.96 -11.87
CA TYR A 196 7.60 -21.99 -13.11
C TYR A 196 8.36 -23.31 -13.22
N GLU A 197 7.98 -24.11 -14.21
CA GLU A 197 8.68 -25.31 -14.63
C GLU A 197 9.53 -24.95 -15.84
N ALA A 198 10.84 -25.09 -15.71
CA ALA A 198 11.75 -24.94 -16.84
C ALA A 198 11.66 -26.20 -17.71
N GLU A 199 11.29 -26.06 -18.98
CA GLU A 199 11.37 -27.15 -19.94
C GLU A 199 12.84 -27.34 -20.32
N GLY A 200 13.52 -28.26 -19.64
CA GLY A 200 14.83 -28.77 -20.05
C GLY A 200 15.98 -28.56 -19.05
N HIS A 201 15.98 -29.35 -17.98
CA HIS A 201 17.20 -29.86 -17.34
C HIS A 201 16.89 -31.23 -16.73
N ALA A 202 16.95 -32.25 -17.59
CA ALA A 202 17.18 -33.65 -17.23
C ALA A 202 18.53 -34.05 -17.83
#